data_AF-A0A0K8VHT7-F1
#
_entry.id   AF-A0A0K8VHT7-F1
#
_cell.length_a   1.000
_cell.length_b   1.000
_cell.length_c   1.000
_cell.angle_alpha   90.00
_cell.angle_beta   90.00
_cell.angle_gamma   90.00
#
_symmetry.space_group_name_H-M   'P 1'
#
loop_
_entity.id
_entity.type
_entity.pdbx_description
1 polymer ?
#
loop_
_entity_poly.entity_id
_entity_poly.type
_entity_poly.pdbx_seq_one_letter_code
_entity_poly.pdbx_strand_id
1 'polypeptide(L)'
;MLLHTYLKVPDVRRCQITGLHGCTFIDKTRDGAIYQEGREIVTIGEWTDRVYQHTPQEHVITNVVSGRKMRLQKYNFPDTVIWNPWIDQAREMSDFGDDEFPNMLCVESGHVSSPIILLPGTAFEASQILQIIIEGNVNRKTKRNR
;
A
#
# COMPACT_ATOMS: atom_id res chain seq x y z
N MET A 1 -9.42 3.57 12.29
CA MET A 1 -8.72 2.28 12.54
C MET A 1 -7.92 1.92 11.30
N LEU A 2 -6.73 1.35 11.43
CA LEU A 2 -5.84 1.06 10.30
C LEU A 2 -4.85 -0.08 10.62
N LEU A 3 -4.39 -0.78 9.59
CA LEU A 3 -3.32 -1.78 9.66
C LEU A 3 -2.04 -1.24 9.03
N HIS A 4 -1.08 -0.80 9.86
CA HIS A 4 0.14 -0.09 9.44
C HIS A 4 1.19 -1.07 8.87
N THR A 5 0.93 -1.54 7.65
CA THR A 5 1.64 -2.68 7.07
C THR A 5 2.92 -2.25 6.36
N TYR A 6 4.08 -2.59 6.94
CA TYR A 6 5.39 -2.42 6.32
C TYR A 6 5.68 -3.58 5.36
N LEU A 7 5.73 -3.31 4.06
CA LEU A 7 6.18 -4.28 3.06
C LEU A 7 7.69 -4.18 2.88
N LYS A 8 8.40 -5.30 3.06
CA LYS A 8 9.82 -5.38 2.69
C LYS A 8 9.98 -5.36 1.17
N VAL A 9 10.76 -4.40 0.68
CA VAL A 9 11.04 -4.21 -0.74
C VAL A 9 12.56 -4.09 -0.97
N PRO A 10 13.09 -4.47 -2.14
CA PRO A 10 14.52 -4.26 -2.42
C PRO A 10 14.88 -2.78 -2.56
N ASP A 11 13.98 -1.99 -3.15
CA ASP A 11 14.13 -0.56 -3.35
C ASP A 11 12.75 0.09 -3.60
N VAL A 12 12.31 0.95 -2.69
CA VAL A 12 11.02 1.65 -2.75
C VAL A 12 10.86 2.48 -4.01
N ARG A 13 11.97 3.00 -4.57
CA ARG A 13 11.98 3.82 -5.78
C ARG A 13 11.59 3.03 -7.04
N ARG A 14 11.67 1.70 -6.95
CA ARG A 14 11.33 0.77 -8.03
C ARG A 14 9.97 0.09 -7.81
N CYS A 15 9.29 0.39 -6.71
CA CYS A 15 7.96 -0.11 -6.44
C CYS A 15 6.91 0.64 -7.28
N GLN A 16 5.90 -0.09 -7.72
CA GLN A 16 4.75 0.46 -8.43
C GLN A 16 3.48 -0.01 -7.72
N ILE A 17 2.56 0.90 -7.45
CA ILE A 17 1.27 0.63 -6.84
C ILE A 17 0.17 0.97 -7.85
N THR A 18 -0.74 0.03 -8.10
CA THR A 18 -1.90 0.23 -8.99
C THR A 18 -3.22 0.23 -8.22
N GLY A 19 -4.26 0.77 -8.85
CA GLY A 19 -5.61 0.84 -8.27
C GLY A 19 -5.86 2.11 -7.45
N LEU A 20 -5.04 3.14 -7.61
CA LEU A 20 -5.21 4.45 -6.99
C LEU A 20 -5.57 5.56 -8.00
N HIS A 21 -5.57 5.26 -9.30
CA HIS A 21 -5.93 6.22 -10.33
C HIS A 21 -7.34 6.77 -10.10
N GLY A 22 -7.49 8.09 -10.20
CA GLY A 22 -8.74 8.81 -9.98
C GLY A 22 -9.12 9.01 -8.51
N CYS A 23 -8.43 8.37 -7.56
CA CYS A 23 -8.69 8.55 -6.14
C CYS A 23 -8.23 9.93 -5.66
N THR A 24 -9.02 10.53 -4.77
CA THR A 24 -8.62 11.71 -4.01
C THR A 24 -7.69 11.29 -2.87
N PHE A 25 -6.65 12.07 -2.59
CA PHE A 25 -5.81 11.85 -1.43
C PHE A 25 -5.46 13.16 -0.71
N ILE A 26 -5.25 13.03 0.61
CA ILE A 26 -4.69 14.06 1.47
C ILE A 26 -3.19 13.82 1.57
N ASP A 27 -2.36 14.80 1.23
CA ASP A 27 -0.90 14.72 1.37
C ASP A 27 -0.45 15.43 2.65
N LYS A 28 -0.09 14.65 3.68
CA LYS A 28 0.33 15.19 4.97
C LYS A 28 1.70 15.87 4.90
N THR A 29 2.50 15.58 3.87
CA THR A 29 3.79 16.23 3.62
C THR A 29 3.64 17.61 2.96
N ARG A 30 2.41 17.99 2.63
CA ARG A 30 2.03 19.27 2.00
C ARG A 30 0.90 19.93 2.79
N ASP A 31 1.06 19.98 4.10
CA ASP A 31 0.11 20.63 5.03
C ASP A 31 -1.34 20.11 4.92
N GLY A 32 -1.52 18.84 4.52
CA GLY A 32 -2.84 18.23 4.34
C GLY A 32 -3.55 18.68 3.07
N ALA A 33 -2.83 19.20 2.07
CA ALA A 33 -3.40 19.55 0.78
C ALA A 33 -4.06 18.34 0.10
N ILE A 34 -5.15 18.60 -0.61
CA ILE A 34 -5.98 17.59 -1.28
C ILE A 34 -5.67 17.58 -2.77
N TYR A 35 -5.43 16.40 -3.31
CA TYR A 35 -5.13 16.16 -4.71
C TYR A 35 -5.95 15.00 -5.27
N GLN A 36 -6.01 14.90 -6.59
CA GLN A 36 -6.51 13.72 -7.29
C GLN A 36 -5.35 13.01 -7.98
N GLU A 37 -5.28 11.69 -7.84
CA GLU A 37 -4.23 10.87 -8.45
C GLU A 37 -4.50 10.66 -9.95
N GLY A 38 -3.81 11.44 -10.78
CA GLY A 38 -3.90 11.31 -12.23
C GLY A 38 -3.07 10.15 -12.80
N ARG A 39 -2.14 9.57 -12.04
CA ARG A 39 -1.26 8.50 -12.53
C ARG A 39 -1.97 7.16 -12.50
N GLU A 40 -1.79 6.37 -13.55
CA GLU A 40 -2.20 4.95 -13.58
C GLU A 40 -1.39 4.11 -12.58
N ILE A 41 -0.13 4.49 -12.40
CA ILE A 41 0.85 3.82 -11.55
C ILE A 41 1.44 4.83 -10.58
N VAL A 42 1.29 4.57 -9.28
CA VAL A 42 1.92 5.37 -8.23
C VAL A 42 3.31 4.82 -7.95
N THR A 43 4.29 5.72 -7.95
CA THR A 43 5.69 5.47 -7.59
C THR A 43 6.11 6.42 -6.47
N ILE A 44 7.13 6.01 -5.70
CA ILE A 44 7.64 6.77 -4.56
C ILE A 44 9.04 7.29 -4.88
N GLY A 45 9.24 8.60 -4.83
CA GLY A 45 10.52 9.25 -5.11
C GLY A 45 10.90 10.34 -4.13
N GLU A 46 10.14 10.48 -3.05
CA GLU A 46 10.26 11.52 -2.02
C GLU A 46 9.58 11.04 -0.74
N TRP A 47 9.75 11.83 0.33
CA TRP A 47 8.95 11.67 1.54
C TRP A 47 7.47 11.67 1.19
N THR A 48 6.78 10.59 1.52
CA THR A 48 5.39 10.36 1.17
C THR A 48 4.61 9.98 2.41
N ASP A 49 3.53 10.70 2.67
CA ASP A 49 2.51 10.36 3.67
C ASP A 49 1.15 10.78 3.10
N ARG A 50 0.52 9.85 2.36
CA ARG A 50 -0.70 10.14 1.59
C ARG A 50 -1.83 9.25 2.03
N VAL A 51 -2.96 9.85 2.38
CA VAL A 51 -4.21 9.15 2.71
C VAL A 51 -5.12 9.18 1.49
N TYR A 52 -5.13 8.10 0.72
CA TYR A 52 -6.07 7.93 -0.39
C TYR A 52 -7.43 7.52 0.16
N GLN A 53 -8.47 8.26 -0.24
CA GLN A 53 -9.83 8.11 0.27
C GLN A 53 -10.68 7.27 -0.68
N HIS A 54 -11.57 6.44 -0.11
CA HIS A 54 -12.54 5.63 -0.88
C HIS A 54 -11.91 4.82 -2.03
N THR A 55 -10.75 4.22 -1.77
CA THR A 55 -10.01 3.45 -2.76
C THR A 55 -10.70 2.11 -3.05
N PRO A 56 -10.47 1.51 -4.23
CA PRO A 56 -10.83 0.12 -4.52
C PRO A 56 -10.37 -0.84 -3.43
N GLN A 57 -11.08 -1.96 -3.27
CA GLN A 57 -10.74 -2.98 -2.26
C GLN A 57 -9.45 -3.76 -2.57
N GLU A 58 -8.79 -3.50 -3.70
CA GLU A 58 -7.61 -4.23 -4.14
C GLU A 58 -6.54 -3.30 -4.71
N HIS A 59 -5.30 -3.56 -4.29
CA HIS A 59 -4.09 -2.95 -4.84
C HIS A 59 -3.08 -4.02 -5.23
N VAL A 60 -2.35 -3.76 -6.31
CA VAL A 60 -1.18 -4.57 -6.69
C VAL A 60 0.07 -3.73 -6.50
N ILE A 61 1.01 -4.27 -5.74
CA ILE A 61 2.31 -3.66 -5.47
C ILE A 61 3.37 -4.53 -6.15
N THR A 62 4.12 -3.96 -7.09
CA THR A 62 5.21 -4.67 -7.77
C THR A 62 6.54 -4.42 -7.07
N ASN A 63 7.53 -5.26 -7.40
CA ASN A 63 8.87 -5.23 -6.82
C ASN A 63 8.89 -5.40 -5.28
N VAL A 64 7.92 -6.14 -4.74
CA VAL A 64 7.97 -6.60 -3.35
C VAL A 64 8.86 -7.84 -3.24
N VAL A 65 9.39 -8.15 -2.04
CA VAL A 65 10.02 -9.45 -1.69
C VAL A 65 10.67 -10.21 -2.86
N SER A 66 11.96 -9.95 -3.12
CA SER A 66 12.70 -10.56 -4.25
C SER A 66 12.14 -10.26 -5.65
N GLY A 67 11.52 -9.09 -5.85
CA GLY A 67 11.05 -8.62 -7.16
C GLY A 67 9.67 -9.17 -7.60
N ARG A 68 8.93 -9.80 -6.68
CA ARG A 68 7.59 -10.34 -6.91
C ARG A 68 6.51 -9.26 -6.90
N LYS A 69 5.25 -9.66 -7.11
CA LYS A 69 4.07 -8.82 -6.96
C LYS A 69 3.28 -9.24 -5.72
N MET A 70 2.84 -8.26 -4.93
CA MET A 70 1.91 -8.41 -3.82
C MET A 70 0.53 -7.99 -4.30
N ARG A 71 -0.48 -8.82 -4.04
CA ARG A 71 -1.87 -8.39 -4.04
C ARG A 71 -2.26 -8.10 -2.59
N LEU A 72 -2.73 -6.88 -2.36
CA LEU A 72 -3.34 -6.47 -1.10
C LEU A 72 -4.84 -6.34 -1.34
N GLN A 73 -5.64 -7.06 -0.57
CA GLN A 73 -7.10 -6.95 -0.57
C GLN A 73 -7.57 -6.47 0.79
N LYS A 74 -8.59 -5.61 0.82
CA LYS A 74 -9.12 -5.03 2.05
C LYS A 74 -10.63 -5.12 2.10
N TYR A 75 -11.15 -5.46 3.28
CA TYR A 75 -12.58 -5.50 3.58
C TYR A 75 -12.91 -4.49 4.68
N ASN A 76 -13.97 -3.71 4.47
CA ASN A 76 -14.45 -2.67 5.38
C ASN A 76 -13.39 -1.61 5.79
N PHE A 77 -12.37 -1.45 4.96
CA PHE A 77 -11.42 -0.35 5.01
C PHE A 77 -11.59 0.49 3.73
N PRO A 78 -12.21 1.68 3.79
CA PRO A 78 -12.43 2.50 2.61
C PRO A 78 -11.16 3.19 2.12
N ASP A 79 -10.14 3.36 2.95
CA ASP A 79 -8.98 4.19 2.66
C ASP A 79 -7.72 3.34 2.44
N THR A 80 -6.69 3.96 1.87
CA THR A 80 -5.35 3.38 1.78
C THR A 80 -4.32 4.45 2.07
N VAL A 81 -3.46 4.21 3.06
CA VAL A 81 -2.32 5.08 3.33
C VAL A 81 -1.10 4.53 2.62
N ILE A 82 -0.39 5.42 1.92
CA ILE A 82 0.91 5.14 1.33
C ILE A 82 1.94 5.97 2.08
N TRP A 83 2.94 5.30 2.66
CA TRP A 83 3.95 5.96 3.46
C TRP A 83 5.36 5.44 3.19
N ASN A 84 6.30 6.38 3.12
CA ASN A 84 7.74 6.15 3.18
C ASN A 84 8.39 7.42 3.75
N PRO A 85 9.23 7.32 4.80
CA PRO A 85 9.78 8.48 5.49
C PRO A 85 10.83 9.22 4.66
N TRP A 86 11.45 8.56 3.68
CA TRP A 86 12.62 9.08 2.99
C TRP A 86 13.78 9.40 3.93
N ILE A 87 14.78 10.13 3.44
CA ILE A 87 16.08 10.30 4.10
C ILE A 87 15.96 11.08 5.41
N ASP A 88 15.35 12.25 5.40
CA ASP A 88 15.41 13.17 6.54
C ASP A 88 14.55 12.68 7.71
N GLN A 89 13.31 12.25 7.45
CA GLN A 89 12.42 11.72 8.49
C GLN A 89 12.87 10.35 9.01
N ALA A 90 13.58 9.55 8.21
CA ALA A 90 14.19 8.31 8.72
C ALA A 90 15.20 8.61 9.83
N ARG A 91 16.06 9.62 9.65
CA ARG A 91 17.09 10.03 10.62
C ARG A 91 16.51 10.64 11.90
N GLU A 92 15.31 11.18 11.84
CA GLU A 92 14.62 11.76 12.99
C GLU A 92 13.96 10.70 13.89
N MET A 93 13.73 9.49 13.37
CA MET A 93 13.11 8.38 14.11
C MET A 93 14.17 7.57 14.85
N SER A 94 14.18 7.66 16.18
CA SER A 94 15.19 6.98 17.02
C SER A 94 15.11 5.45 16.99
N ASP A 95 14.00 4.88 16.54
CA ASP A 95 13.75 3.45 16.41
C ASP A 95 13.79 2.96 14.94
N PHE A 96 14.25 3.80 14.02
CA PHE A 96 14.36 3.49 12.60
C PHE A 96 15.80 3.75 12.10
N GLY A 97 16.36 2.86 11.29
CA GLY A 97 17.71 3.09 10.77
C GLY A 97 17.75 4.16 9.68
N ASP A 98 18.75 5.04 9.71
CA ASP A 98 18.95 6.15 8.75
C ASP A 98 18.81 5.72 7.28
N ASP A 99 19.28 4.52 6.95
CA ASP A 99 19.31 3.97 5.58
C ASP A 99 18.26 2.87 5.34
N GLU A 100 17.27 2.70 6.21
CA GLU A 100 16.25 1.63 6.09
C GLU A 100 15.06 2.02 5.19
N PHE A 101 14.84 3.32 4.96
CA PHE A 101 13.73 3.81 4.14
C PHE A 101 13.69 3.20 2.71
N PRO A 102 14.80 2.91 2.01
CA PRO A 102 14.74 2.34 0.67
C PRO A 102 14.18 0.92 0.68
N ASN A 103 14.25 0.20 1.81
CA ASN A 103 13.90 -1.23 1.86
C ASN A 103 12.49 -1.50 2.38
N MET A 104 11.67 -0.46 2.53
CA MET A 104 10.30 -0.56 2.99
C MET A 104 9.33 0.28 2.15
N LEU A 105 8.09 -0.18 2.09
CA LEU A 105 6.95 0.60 1.62
C LEU A 105 5.75 0.30 2.50
N CYS A 106 5.14 1.31 3.09
CA CYS A 106 3.87 1.12 3.79
C CYS A 106 2.72 1.25 2.79
N VAL A 107 1.88 0.22 2.76
CA VAL A 107 0.58 0.23 2.06
C VAL A 107 -0.45 -0.30 3.04
N GLU A 108 -1.25 0.61 3.55
CA GLU A 108 -1.99 0.39 4.78
C GLU A 108 -3.48 0.44 4.52
N SER A 109 -4.19 -0.64 4.84
CA SER A 109 -5.65 -0.64 4.80
C SER A 109 -6.22 0.11 6.01
N GLY A 110 -7.08 1.10 5.78
CA GLY A 110 -7.62 1.89 6.88
C GLY A 110 -9.03 2.44 6.67
N HIS A 111 -9.60 2.89 7.77
CA HIS A 111 -10.73 3.80 7.85
C HIS A 111 -10.26 4.97 8.72
N VAL A 112 -9.72 5.99 8.05
CA VAL A 112 -8.96 7.10 8.65
C VAL A 112 -9.37 8.46 8.11
N SER A 113 -10.03 8.52 6.96
CA SER A 113 -10.63 9.76 6.44
C SER A 113 -11.80 10.25 7.29
N SER A 114 -12.44 9.35 8.03
CA SER A 114 -13.56 9.60 8.92
C SER A 114 -13.56 8.64 10.12
N PRO A 115 -14.17 9.04 11.24
CA PRO A 115 -14.31 8.15 12.39
C PRO A 115 -15.30 7.01 12.12
N ILE A 116 -15.00 5.83 12.68
CA ILE A 116 -15.99 4.75 12.83
C ILE A 116 -16.89 5.11 14.01
N ILE A 117 -18.19 5.13 13.80
CA ILE A 117 -19.18 5.35 14.87
C ILE A 117 -19.83 4.01 15.22
N LEU A 118 -19.66 3.56 16.45
CA LEU A 118 -20.30 2.37 17.00
C LEU A 118 -21.36 2.77 18.04
N LEU A 119 -22.59 2.29 17.85
CA LEU A 119 -23.65 2.41 18.85
C LEU A 119 -23.56 1.22 19.84
N PRO A 120 -24.14 1.33 21.04
CA PRO A 120 -24.18 0.22 22.00
C PRO A 120 -24.71 -1.07 21.35
N GLY A 121 -23.98 -2.18 21.53
CA GLY A 121 -24.33 -3.49 20.97
C GLY A 121 -23.91 -3.72 19.51
N THR A 122 -23.21 -2.78 18.88
CA THR A 122 -22.68 -2.94 17.51
C THR A 122 -21.20 -3.31 17.50
N ALA A 123 -20.73 -3.87 16.37
CA ALA A 123 -19.34 -4.28 16.18
C ALA A 123 -18.78 -3.72 14.87
N PHE A 124 -17.47 -3.51 14.84
CA PHE A 124 -16.73 -3.19 13.63
C PHE A 124 -15.75 -4.32 13.32
N GLU A 125 -15.84 -4.86 12.10
CA GLU A 125 -14.93 -5.87 11.60
C GLU A 125 -14.34 -5.41 10.27
N ALA A 126 -13.03 -5.51 10.14
CA ALA A 126 -12.32 -5.21 8.91
C ALA A 126 -11.11 -6.14 8.79
N SER A 127 -10.64 -6.35 7.58
CA SER A 127 -9.49 -7.23 7.34
C SER A 127 -8.64 -6.76 6.16
N GLN A 128 -7.40 -7.22 6.17
CA GLN A 128 -6.47 -7.11 5.06
C GLN A 128 -5.91 -8.49 4.76
N ILE A 129 -5.88 -8.84 3.48
CA ILE A 129 -5.29 -10.07 2.96
C ILE A 129 -4.10 -9.69 2.10
N LEU A 130 -2.93 -10.24 2.41
CA LEU A 130 -1.70 -10.08 1.65
C LEU A 130 -1.39 -11.40 0.93
N GLN A 131 -1.25 -11.35 -0.39
CA GLN A 131 -0.98 -12.51 -1.20
C GLN A 131 0.16 -12.24 -2.17
N ILE A 132 1.21 -13.06 -2.14
CA ILE A 132 2.23 -13.06 -3.20
C ILE A 132 1.61 -13.67 -4.46
N ILE A 133 1.60 -12.90 -5.55
CA ILE A 133 1.16 -13.40 -6.85
C ILE A 133 2.26 -14.30 -7.41
N ILE A 134 1.95 -15.59 -7.58
CA ILE A 134 2.81 -16.53 -8.29
C ILE A 134 2.37 -16.48 -9.75
N GLU A 135 3.24 -16.01 -10.64
CA GLU A 135 3.01 -16.16 -12.08
C GLU A 135 3.08 -17.66 -12.40
N GLY A 136 1.92 -18.27 -12.64
CA GLY A 136 1.84 -19.68 -12.99
C GLY A 136 2.48 -19.94 -14.35
N ASN A 137 3.27 -21.01 -14.44
CA ASN A 137 3.73 -21.58 -15.70
C ASN A 137 2.53 -21.85 -16.61
N VAL A 138 2.25 -20.94 -17.53
CA VAL A 138 1.36 -21.22 -18.67
C VAL A 138 2.08 -22.23 -19.55
N ASN A 139 1.45 -23.41 -19.73
CA ASN A 139 1.83 -24.54 -20.59
C ASN A 139 2.96 -25.49 -20.12
N ARG A 140 2.58 -26.52 -19.34
CA ARG A 140 2.99 -27.90 -19.67
C ARG A 140 1.76 -28.67 -20.12
N LYS A 141 1.41 -28.53 -21.41
CA LYS A 141 0.50 -29.46 -22.07
C LYS A 141 1.03 -30.87 -21.85
N THR A 142 0.20 -31.72 -21.26
CA THR A 142 0.31 -33.17 -21.22
C THR A 142 0.54 -33.70 -22.64
N LYS A 143 1.80 -33.98 -23.00
CA LYS A 143 2.11 -34.98 -24.03
C LYS A 143 1.79 -36.35 -23.44
N ARG A 144 0.53 -36.78 -23.55
CA ARG A 144 0.18 -38.20 -23.52
C ARG A 144 0.64 -38.76 -24.87
N ASN A 145 1.81 -39.39 -24.86
CA ASN A 145 2.25 -40.20 -25.99
C ASN A 145 1.36 -41.44 -26.12
N ARG A 146 1.13 -41.78 -27.38
CA ARG A 146 0.54 -43.03 -27.88
C ARG A 146 1.31 -44.24 -27.38
#